data_AF-A0A961JU62-F1
#
_entry.id   AF-A0A961JU62-F1
#
_cell.length_a   1.000
_cell.length_b   1.000
_cell.length_c   1.000
_cell.angle_alpha   90.00
_cell.angle_beta   90.00
_cell.angle_gamma   90.00
#
_symmetry.space_group_name_H-M   'P 1'
#
loop_
_entity.id
_entity.type
_entity.pdbx_description
1 polymer ?
#
loop_
_entity_poly.entity_id
_entity_poly.type
_entity_poly.pdbx_seq_one_letter_code
_entity_poly.pdbx_strand_id
1 'polypeptide(L)'
;MNDRPSAEPGTTGIRVHDDEAWAIAEGRHGDPFKVLGPQNGQLAVWAPGAVTLELKQGRGKPVPLAEHPGCPQFYEGPVDPAKPYTLVGTNADGVSWEFVDPYRFGPVLGEFDEYLLGAGGHRRLWEALGPHLKTIDKVDGTHFAVWAPNAQRVSVVGDFNAWNGSVHPMRRRG
;
A
#
# COMPACT_ATOMS: atom_id res chain seq x y z
N MET A 1 40.78 21.82 -16.12
CA MET A 1 40.17 20.48 -16.22
C MET A 1 40.24 19.83 -14.85
N ASN A 2 39.16 19.91 -14.07
CA ASN A 2 38.94 19.03 -12.93
C ASN A 2 37.43 19.05 -12.69
N ASP A 3 36.74 18.13 -13.39
CA ASP A 3 35.32 17.89 -13.20
C ASP A 3 35.12 17.33 -11.79
N ARG A 4 34.44 18.11 -10.96
CA ARG A 4 33.82 17.59 -9.73
C ARG A 4 32.62 16.77 -10.16
N PRO A 5 32.41 15.55 -9.65
CA PRO A 5 31.13 14.88 -9.84
C PRO A 5 30.04 15.72 -9.15
N SER A 6 29.05 16.11 -9.95
CA SER A 6 27.84 16.80 -9.53
C SER A 6 27.16 15.98 -8.42
N ALA A 7 26.94 16.60 -7.26
CA ALA A 7 26.11 16.01 -6.22
C ALA A 7 24.68 15.88 -6.76
N GLU A 8 24.16 14.65 -6.81
CA GLU A 8 22.75 14.39 -7.07
C GLU A 8 21.89 15.01 -5.95
N PRO A 9 20.73 15.60 -6.27
CA PRO A 9 19.86 16.19 -5.27
C PRO A 9 19.30 15.09 -4.36
N GLY A 10 19.81 15.04 -3.13
CA GLY A 10 19.40 14.07 -2.11
C GLY A 10 17.92 14.21 -1.74
N THR A 11 17.14 13.20 -2.10
CA THR A 11 15.82 12.94 -1.52
C THR A 11 16.00 12.67 -0.03
N THR A 12 15.90 13.71 0.77
CA THR A 12 15.95 13.62 2.24
C THR A 12 14.56 13.24 2.74
N GLY A 13 14.09 12.07 2.30
CA GLY A 13 12.98 11.33 2.91
C GLY A 13 13.56 10.26 3.81
N ILE A 14 12.89 9.98 4.93
CA ILE A 14 13.19 8.77 5.69
C ILE A 14 12.82 7.60 4.78
N ARG A 15 13.84 6.88 4.31
CA ARG A 15 13.69 5.67 3.51
C ARG A 15 13.19 4.53 4.39
N VAL A 16 12.35 3.66 3.84
CA VAL A 16 12.04 2.36 4.43
C VAL A 16 13.33 1.56 4.61
N HIS A 17 13.47 0.85 5.74
CA HIS A 17 14.64 0.01 5.98
C HIS A 17 14.56 -1.26 5.11
N ASP A 18 15.70 -1.74 4.61
CA ASP A 18 15.78 -2.92 3.74
C ASP A 18 15.00 -4.13 4.31
N ASP A 19 15.14 -4.40 5.60
CA ASP A 19 14.43 -5.51 6.27
C ASP A 19 12.91 -5.37 6.22
N GLU A 20 12.39 -4.13 6.33
CA GLU A 20 10.96 -3.86 6.27
C GLU A 20 10.44 -3.98 4.84
N ALA A 21 11.19 -3.48 3.86
CA ALA A 21 10.88 -3.64 2.45
C ALA A 21 10.82 -5.13 2.06
N TRP A 22 11.81 -5.93 2.49
CA TRP A 22 11.82 -7.37 2.27
C TRP A 22 10.70 -8.09 3.02
N ALA A 23 10.40 -7.69 4.25
CA ALA A 23 9.27 -8.25 4.99
C ALA A 23 7.94 -8.00 4.26
N ILE A 24 7.77 -6.87 3.58
CA ILE A 24 6.61 -6.62 2.72
C ILE A 24 6.66 -7.50 1.46
N ALA A 25 7.76 -7.50 0.73
CA ALA A 25 7.91 -8.22 -0.53
C ALA A 25 7.67 -9.73 -0.38
N GLU A 26 8.16 -10.31 0.71
CA GLU A 26 7.96 -11.74 1.04
C GLU A 26 6.63 -12.00 1.73
N GLY A 27 5.85 -10.95 1.97
CA GLY A 27 4.57 -11.02 2.68
C GLY A 27 4.72 -11.52 4.11
N ARG A 28 5.81 -11.20 4.82
CA ARG A 28 6.03 -11.56 6.25
C ARG A 28 5.68 -10.44 7.22
N HIS A 29 5.45 -9.21 6.73
CA HIS A 29 5.20 -8.04 7.56
C HIS A 29 3.84 -8.12 8.29
N GLY A 30 3.83 -7.91 9.61
CA GLY A 30 2.63 -8.04 10.45
C GLY A 30 1.70 -6.83 10.48
N ASP A 31 2.19 -5.65 10.07
CA ASP A 31 1.40 -4.41 9.99
C ASP A 31 1.73 -3.57 8.74
N PRO A 32 1.34 -4.03 7.53
CA PRO A 32 1.78 -3.41 6.26
C PRO A 32 1.53 -1.90 6.16
N PHE A 33 0.50 -1.38 6.84
CA PHE A 33 0.15 0.04 6.86
C PHE A 33 1.16 0.92 7.62
N LYS A 34 2.10 0.33 8.37
CA LYS A 34 3.27 1.05 8.91
C LYS A 34 4.34 1.31 7.89
N VAL A 35 4.32 0.60 6.77
CA VAL A 35 5.33 0.73 5.71
C VAL A 35 4.71 1.31 4.45
N LEU A 36 3.64 0.68 3.95
CA LEU A 36 2.99 1.02 2.69
C LEU A 36 2.06 2.23 2.82
N GLY A 37 1.87 2.92 1.69
CA GLY A 37 0.99 4.07 1.58
C GLY A 37 1.66 5.39 1.98
N PRO A 38 0.89 6.49 2.02
CA PRO A 38 1.39 7.82 2.28
C PRO A 38 1.62 8.05 3.78
N GLN A 39 2.84 8.43 4.17
CA GLN A 39 3.24 8.74 5.53
C GLN A 39 4.21 9.92 5.56
N ASN A 40 3.87 10.97 6.33
CA ASN A 40 4.73 12.15 6.51
C ASN A 40 5.24 12.77 5.19
N GLY A 41 4.40 12.76 4.14
CA GLY A 41 4.74 13.27 2.81
C GLY A 41 5.61 12.36 1.96
N GLN A 42 5.86 11.12 2.39
CA GLN A 42 6.50 10.07 1.61
C GLN A 42 5.50 8.95 1.30
N LEU A 43 5.66 8.31 0.16
CA LEU A 43 4.88 7.17 -0.28
C LEU A 43 5.81 5.97 -0.44
N ALA A 44 5.40 4.82 0.06
CA ALA A 44 6.04 3.55 -0.22
C ALA A 44 5.04 2.57 -0.84
N VAL A 45 5.46 1.86 -1.89
CA VAL A 45 4.60 0.96 -2.66
C VAL A 45 5.34 -0.33 -2.98
N TRP A 46 4.71 -1.46 -2.68
CA TRP A 46 5.10 -2.76 -3.22
C TRP A 46 4.34 -3.02 -4.52
N ALA A 47 5.03 -3.02 -5.66
CA ALA A 47 4.42 -3.12 -6.99
C ALA A 47 5.03 -4.29 -7.79
N PRO A 48 4.76 -5.55 -7.39
CA PRO A 48 5.35 -6.69 -8.06
C PRO A 48 4.92 -6.76 -9.53
N GLY A 49 5.89 -7.03 -10.41
CA GLY A 49 5.74 -7.04 -11.86
C GLY A 49 5.97 -5.69 -12.54
N ALA A 50 6.08 -4.59 -11.79
CA ALA A 50 6.43 -3.28 -12.34
C ALA A 50 7.96 -3.10 -12.39
N VAL A 51 8.48 -2.66 -13.53
CA VAL A 51 9.87 -2.19 -13.71
C VAL A 51 10.01 -0.68 -13.56
N THR A 52 8.91 0.05 -13.69
CA THR A 52 8.81 1.46 -13.30
C THR A 52 7.47 1.71 -12.64
N LEU A 53 7.44 2.65 -11.70
CA LEU A 53 6.22 3.10 -11.04
C LEU A 53 6.17 4.62 -11.02
N GLU A 54 5.04 5.19 -11.45
CA GLU A 54 4.82 6.64 -11.47
C GLU A 54 3.61 7.02 -10.61
N LEU A 55 3.75 8.12 -9.88
CA LEU A 55 2.70 8.77 -9.11
C LEU A 55 1.98 9.82 -9.96
N LYS A 56 0.66 9.70 -10.08
CA LYS A 56 -0.18 10.65 -10.82
C LYS A 56 -1.10 11.41 -9.87
N GLN A 57 -0.83 12.71 -9.69
CA GLN A 57 -1.59 13.61 -8.83
C GLN A 57 -2.27 14.73 -9.62
N GLY A 58 -3.60 14.85 -9.48
CA GLY A 58 -4.38 15.90 -10.14
C GLY A 58 -4.27 15.84 -11.67
N ARG A 59 -4.06 17.00 -12.31
CA ARG A 59 -3.89 17.13 -13.78
C ARG A 59 -2.41 17.20 -14.21
N GLY A 60 -1.48 17.01 -13.28
CA GLY A 60 -0.05 17.01 -13.59
C GLY A 60 0.37 15.82 -14.42
N LYS A 61 1.59 15.85 -14.96
CA LYS A 61 2.23 14.66 -15.52
C LYS A 61 2.53 13.66 -14.39
N PRO A 62 2.45 12.34 -14.64
CA PRO A 62 2.97 11.34 -13.72
C PRO A 62 4.43 11.63 -13.38
N VAL A 63 4.79 11.41 -12.13
CA VAL A 63 6.15 11.62 -11.59
C VAL A 63 6.71 10.26 -11.21
N PRO A 64 7.93 9.87 -11.65
CA PRO A 64 8.51 8.59 -11.31
C PRO A 64 8.79 8.49 -9.80
N LEU A 65 8.50 7.33 -9.23
CA LEU A 65 8.93 6.92 -7.91
C LEU A 65 10.27 6.18 -8.04
N ALA A 66 11.15 6.35 -7.06
CA ALA A 66 12.46 5.72 -7.05
C ALA A 66 12.32 4.27 -6.57
N GLU A 67 12.93 3.33 -7.28
CA GLU A 67 13.01 1.94 -6.80
C GLU A 67 13.95 1.85 -5.59
N HIS A 68 13.55 1.06 -4.60
CA HIS A 68 14.31 0.84 -3.38
C HIS A 68 15.57 0.03 -3.72
N PRO A 69 16.78 0.52 -3.38
CA PRO A 69 18.03 -0.09 -3.83
C PRO A 69 18.25 -1.51 -3.30
N GLY A 70 17.77 -1.79 -2.09
CA GLY A 70 17.88 -3.11 -1.46
C GLY A 70 16.73 -4.07 -1.75
N CYS A 71 15.65 -3.64 -2.41
CA CYS A 71 14.44 -4.43 -2.60
C CYS A 71 13.78 -4.09 -3.94
N PRO A 72 14.08 -4.84 -5.01
CA PRO A 72 13.50 -4.60 -6.34
C PRO A 72 11.98 -4.59 -6.30
N GLN A 73 11.34 -3.76 -7.13
CA GLN A 73 9.89 -3.59 -7.28
C GLN A 73 9.18 -2.98 -6.05
N PHE A 74 9.95 -2.58 -5.03
CA PHE A 74 9.50 -1.70 -3.98
C PHE A 74 9.89 -0.28 -4.36
N TYR A 75 8.96 0.67 -4.30
CA TYR A 75 9.16 2.03 -4.78
C TYR A 75 8.84 3.05 -3.70
N GLU A 76 9.58 4.14 -3.69
CA GLU A 76 9.46 5.23 -2.73
C GLU A 76 9.52 6.60 -3.40
N GLY A 77 8.84 7.59 -2.82
CA GLY A 77 8.99 8.96 -3.25
C GLY A 77 8.03 9.93 -2.59
N PRO A 78 8.22 11.24 -2.82
CA PRO A 78 7.39 12.27 -2.21
C PRO A 78 5.94 12.19 -2.72
N VAL A 79 4.99 12.42 -1.82
CA VAL A 79 3.57 12.50 -2.11
C VAL A 79 2.94 13.67 -1.36
N ASP A 80 2.01 14.38 -2.01
CA ASP A 80 1.13 15.31 -1.31
C ASP A 80 -0.10 14.55 -0.77
N PRO A 81 -0.20 14.28 0.54
CA PRO A 81 -1.29 13.47 1.09
C PRO A 81 -2.65 14.18 1.01
N ALA A 82 -2.69 15.49 0.77
CA ALA A 82 -3.95 16.23 0.62
C ALA A 82 -4.59 16.05 -0.76
N LYS A 83 -3.88 15.46 -1.73
CA LYS A 83 -4.35 15.29 -3.10
C LYS A 83 -4.62 13.81 -3.41
N PRO A 84 -5.76 13.48 -4.02
CA PRO A 84 -5.98 12.14 -4.53
C PRO A 84 -4.95 11.81 -5.60
N TYR A 85 -4.54 10.55 -5.61
CA TYR A 85 -3.57 10.01 -6.57
C TYR A 85 -3.93 8.61 -7.03
N THR A 86 -3.40 8.27 -8.20
CA THR A 86 -3.30 6.92 -8.75
C THR A 86 -1.83 6.61 -9.04
N LEU A 87 -1.56 5.32 -9.23
CA LEU A 87 -0.24 4.81 -9.58
C LEU A 87 -0.29 4.22 -10.98
N VAL A 88 0.77 4.42 -11.74
CA VAL A 88 0.95 3.84 -13.08
C VAL A 88 2.16 2.93 -13.03
N GLY A 89 1.93 1.62 -13.10
CA GLY A 89 3.00 0.62 -13.22
C GLY A 89 3.24 0.28 -14.68
N THR A 90 4.50 0.06 -15.05
CA THR A 90 4.88 -0.45 -16.37
C THR A 90 5.73 -1.71 -16.17
N ASN A 91 5.48 -2.77 -16.94
CA ASN A 91 6.27 -4.01 -16.88
C ASN A 91 7.43 -4.01 -17.89
N ALA A 92 8.23 -5.08 -17.89
CA ALA A 92 9.37 -5.24 -18.80
C ALA A 92 8.99 -5.25 -20.29
N ASP A 93 7.76 -5.62 -20.62
CA ASP A 93 7.23 -5.61 -21.99
C ASP A 93 6.73 -4.22 -22.43
N GLY A 94 6.81 -3.21 -21.55
CA GLY A 94 6.34 -1.85 -21.81
C GLY A 94 4.83 -1.66 -21.63
N VAL A 95 4.12 -2.67 -21.16
CA VAL A 95 2.68 -2.59 -20.87
C VAL A 95 2.48 -1.80 -19.59
N SER A 96 1.65 -0.76 -19.64
CA SER A 96 1.34 0.09 -18.49
C SER A 96 -0.10 -0.13 -18.00
N TRP A 97 -0.30 -0.06 -16.68
CA TRP A 97 -1.60 -0.12 -16.04
C TRP A 97 -1.71 0.94 -14.94
N GLU A 98 -2.90 1.53 -14.80
CA GLU A 98 -3.21 2.49 -13.75
C GLU A 98 -4.02 1.80 -12.65
N PHE A 99 -3.67 2.02 -11.39
CA PHE A 99 -4.35 1.44 -10.24
C PHE A 99 -4.42 2.42 -9.06
N VAL A 100 -5.35 2.16 -8.14
CA VAL A 100 -5.46 2.90 -6.88
C VAL A 100 -4.62 2.19 -5.83
N ASP A 101 -3.84 2.95 -5.07
CA ASP A 101 -3.13 2.42 -3.90
C ASP A 101 -4.14 2.07 -2.78
N PRO A 102 -4.28 0.80 -2.37
CA PRO A 102 -5.20 0.43 -1.29
C PRO A 102 -4.72 0.91 0.09
N TYR A 103 -3.44 1.18 0.28
CA TYR A 103 -2.86 1.57 1.58
C TYR A 103 -2.99 3.06 1.88
N ARG A 104 -3.53 3.86 0.94
CA ARG A 104 -3.87 5.27 1.18
C ARG A 104 -5.14 5.47 2.01
N PHE A 105 -5.98 4.44 2.12
CA PHE A 105 -7.24 4.53 2.83
C PHE A 105 -7.05 4.25 4.33
N GLY A 106 -7.70 5.05 5.16
CA GLY A 106 -7.70 4.85 6.61
C GLY A 106 -8.46 3.60 7.06
N PRO A 107 -8.48 3.31 8.37
CA PRO A 107 -9.31 2.24 8.93
C PRO A 107 -10.79 2.41 8.53
N VAL A 108 -11.38 1.32 8.05
CA VAL A 108 -12.78 1.30 7.60
C VAL A 108 -13.72 0.73 8.67
N LEU A 109 -13.21 -0.20 9.48
CA LEU A 109 -13.94 -0.74 10.63
C LEU A 109 -13.98 0.31 11.75
N GLY A 110 -15.17 0.58 12.29
CA GLY A 110 -15.35 1.58 13.34
C GLY A 110 -14.86 1.10 14.70
N GLU A 111 -14.45 2.04 15.57
CA GLU A 111 -13.98 1.74 16.93
C GLU A 111 -15.04 1.00 17.77
N PHE A 112 -16.32 1.32 17.56
CA PHE A 112 -17.42 0.65 18.25
C PHE A 112 -17.60 -0.81 17.83
N ASP A 113 -17.44 -1.11 16.54
CA ASP A 113 -17.49 -2.48 16.03
C ASP A 113 -16.33 -3.29 16.61
N GLU A 114 -15.12 -2.72 16.67
CA GLU A 114 -13.94 -3.34 17.28
C GLU A 114 -14.12 -3.65 18.76
N TYR A 115 -14.70 -2.71 19.52
CA TYR A 115 -15.02 -2.92 20.91
C TYR A 115 -16.02 -4.06 21.10
N LEU A 116 -17.12 -4.07 20.34
CA LEU A 116 -18.13 -5.11 20.42
C LEU A 116 -17.61 -6.49 19.96
N LEU A 117 -16.70 -6.51 19.00
CA LEU A 117 -15.97 -7.69 18.56
C LEU A 117 -15.15 -8.26 19.74
N GLY A 118 -14.31 -7.45 20.37
CA GLY A 118 -13.49 -7.89 21.51
C GLY A 118 -14.31 -8.34 22.72
N ALA A 119 -15.46 -7.70 22.98
CA ALA A 119 -16.36 -8.04 24.08
C ALA A 119 -17.28 -9.25 23.81
N GLY A 120 -17.30 -9.79 22.59
CA GLY A 120 -18.21 -10.87 22.19
C GLY A 120 -19.69 -10.43 22.10
N GLY A 121 -19.96 -9.13 22.09
CA GLY A 121 -21.31 -8.55 22.13
C GLY A 121 -21.89 -8.17 20.76
N HIS A 122 -21.13 -8.36 19.67
CA HIS A 122 -21.52 -7.89 18.35
C HIS A 122 -22.63 -8.75 17.71
N ARG A 123 -23.89 -8.37 17.92
CA ARG A 123 -25.08 -9.13 17.44
C ARG A 123 -25.29 -9.12 15.92
N ARG A 124 -24.63 -8.20 15.19
CA ARG A 124 -24.71 -8.07 13.72
C ARG A 124 -23.35 -8.24 13.04
N LEU A 125 -22.59 -9.25 13.47
CA LEU A 125 -21.19 -9.46 13.08
C LEU A 125 -20.97 -9.46 11.54
N TRP A 126 -21.96 -9.96 10.79
CA TRP A 126 -21.93 -10.03 9.32
C TRP A 126 -21.93 -8.65 8.62
N GLU A 127 -22.29 -7.57 9.31
CA GLU A 127 -22.18 -6.20 8.79
C GLU A 127 -20.79 -5.60 8.99
N ALA A 128 -20.05 -6.11 9.97
CA ALA A 128 -18.71 -5.66 10.32
C ALA A 128 -17.63 -6.51 9.62
N LEU A 129 -17.79 -7.83 9.64
CA LEU A 129 -16.87 -8.79 9.03
C LEU A 129 -17.37 -9.25 7.65
N GLY A 130 -16.44 -9.76 6.85
CA GLY A 130 -16.67 -10.21 5.48
C GLY A 130 -16.37 -9.15 4.43
N PRO A 131 -16.70 -9.45 3.16
CA PRO A 131 -16.58 -8.52 2.06
C PRO A 131 -17.79 -7.57 1.99
N HIS A 132 -17.53 -6.26 1.91
CA HIS A 132 -18.55 -5.23 1.79
C HIS A 132 -18.17 -4.24 0.70
N LEU A 133 -19.07 -4.03 -0.27
CA LEU A 133 -18.91 -2.96 -1.26
C LEU A 133 -18.96 -1.61 -0.55
N LYS A 134 -17.97 -0.76 -0.82
CA LYS A 134 -17.87 0.58 -0.24
C LYS A 134 -17.30 1.55 -1.26
N THR A 135 -17.76 2.79 -1.17
CA THR A 135 -17.16 3.93 -1.85
C THR A 135 -16.43 4.78 -0.83
N ILE A 136 -15.11 4.92 -0.95
CA ILE A 136 -14.27 5.75 -0.08
C ILE A 136 -13.56 6.75 -0.97
N ASP A 137 -13.63 8.04 -0.65
CA ASP A 137 -13.06 9.14 -1.45
C ASP A 137 -13.42 9.06 -2.95
N LYS A 138 -14.68 8.69 -3.24
CA LYS A 138 -15.22 8.49 -4.60
C LYS A 138 -14.59 7.33 -5.38
N VAL A 139 -13.88 6.43 -4.70
CA VAL A 139 -13.35 5.19 -5.26
C VAL A 139 -14.23 4.03 -4.79
N ASP A 140 -14.83 3.34 -5.76
CA ASP A 140 -15.59 2.12 -5.49
C ASP A 140 -14.63 0.93 -5.29
N GLY A 141 -14.92 0.11 -4.29
CA GLY A 141 -14.14 -1.08 -4.01
C GLY A 141 -14.82 -2.01 -3.01
N THR A 142 -14.06 -3.01 -2.55
CA THR A 142 -14.53 -3.98 -1.55
C THR A 142 -13.66 -3.89 -0.31
N HIS A 143 -14.29 -3.60 0.82
CA HIS A 143 -13.67 -3.70 2.13
C HIS A 143 -13.76 -5.15 2.62
N PHE A 144 -12.64 -5.71 3.09
CA PHE A 144 -12.58 -7.02 3.70
C PHE A 144 -12.19 -6.89 5.17
N ALA A 145 -12.94 -7.56 6.05
CA ALA A 145 -12.58 -7.72 7.45
C ALA A 145 -12.77 -9.18 7.87
N VAL A 146 -11.85 -9.71 8.67
CA VAL A 146 -11.91 -11.10 9.16
C VAL A 146 -11.45 -11.17 10.60
N TRP A 147 -12.09 -12.04 11.39
CA TRP A 147 -11.64 -12.38 12.72
C TRP A 147 -10.54 -13.45 12.63
N ALA A 148 -9.30 -13.08 12.94
CA ALA A 148 -8.16 -13.99 12.91
C ALA A 148 -7.11 -13.65 14.00
N PRO A 149 -7.47 -13.73 15.30
CA PRO A 149 -6.64 -13.20 16.41
C PRO A 149 -5.31 -13.92 16.57
N ASN A 150 -5.24 -15.19 16.15
CA ASN A 150 -4.04 -16.01 16.25
C ASN A 150 -3.23 -16.03 14.93
N ALA A 151 -3.71 -15.36 13.88
CA ALA A 151 -2.98 -15.31 12.62
C ALA A 151 -1.80 -14.34 12.73
N GLN A 152 -0.64 -14.77 12.25
CA GLN A 152 0.52 -13.88 12.15
C GLN A 152 0.28 -12.76 11.13
N ARG A 153 -0.46 -13.07 10.07
CA ARG A 153 -0.88 -12.15 9.01
C ARG A 153 -2.07 -12.71 8.26
N VAL A 154 -2.75 -11.85 7.51
CA VAL A 154 -3.79 -12.23 6.54
C VAL A 154 -3.58 -11.43 5.27
N SER A 155 -3.86 -12.01 4.12
CA SER A 155 -3.86 -11.30 2.83
C SER A 155 -5.13 -11.65 2.04
N VAL A 156 -5.59 -10.72 1.21
CA VAL A 156 -6.65 -11.01 0.23
C VAL A 156 -5.99 -11.48 -1.07
N VAL A 157 -6.43 -12.61 -1.61
CA VAL A 157 -5.91 -13.19 -2.86
C VAL A 157 -7.05 -13.53 -3.81
N GLY A 158 -6.81 -13.35 -5.10
CA GLY A 158 -7.72 -13.72 -6.17
C GLY A 158 -7.14 -13.37 -7.53
N ASP A 159 -7.96 -13.43 -8.57
CA ASP A 159 -7.50 -13.17 -9.95
C ASP A 159 -6.92 -11.75 -10.11
N PHE A 160 -7.47 -10.77 -9.40
CA PHE A 160 -7.07 -9.36 -9.47
C PHE A 160 -5.62 -9.09 -8.99
N ASN A 161 -5.00 -10.02 -8.26
CA ASN A 161 -3.60 -9.93 -7.88
C ASN A 161 -2.80 -11.18 -8.26
N ALA A 162 -3.25 -11.90 -9.30
CA ALA A 162 -2.62 -13.13 -9.77
C ALA A 162 -2.38 -14.15 -8.63
N TRP A 163 -3.29 -14.19 -7.64
CA TRP A 163 -3.19 -15.03 -6.46
C TRP A 163 -1.92 -14.79 -5.60
N ASN A 164 -1.28 -13.64 -5.75
CA ASN A 164 -0.07 -13.29 -5.00
C ASN A 164 -0.41 -12.65 -3.64
N GLY A 165 -0.16 -13.39 -2.56
CA GLY A 165 -0.43 -12.97 -1.18
C GLY A 165 0.44 -11.85 -0.63
N SER A 166 1.49 -11.41 -1.32
CA SER A 166 2.31 -10.25 -0.91
C SER A 166 1.69 -8.91 -1.32
N VAL A 167 0.78 -8.89 -2.30
CA VAL A 167 0.27 -7.64 -2.90
C VAL A 167 -0.74 -6.94 -2.00
N HIS A 168 -1.65 -7.71 -1.40
CA HIS A 168 -2.76 -7.18 -0.59
C HIS A 168 -2.79 -7.76 0.84
N PRO A 169 -1.70 -7.68 1.63
CA PRO A 169 -1.76 -7.99 3.06
C PRO A 169 -2.68 -7.02 3.82
N MET A 170 -3.45 -7.58 4.75
CA MET A 170 -4.44 -6.87 5.56
C MET A 170 -3.80 -6.19 6.76
N ARG A 171 -4.44 -5.10 7.22
CA ARG A 171 -4.09 -4.45 8.49
C ARG A 171 -4.58 -5.28 9.67
N ARG A 172 -3.69 -5.61 10.62
CA ARG A 172 -4.12 -6.15 11.91
C ARG A 172 -4.74 -5.04 12.76
N ARG A 173 -5.86 -5.34 13.40
CA ARG A 173 -6.58 -4.45 14.32
C ARG A 173 -6.77 -5.19 15.64
N GLY A 174 -6.46 -4.54 16.77
CA GLY A 174 -6.40 -5.17 18.09
C GLY A 174 -5.01 -5.61 18.54
#